data_AF-A0A517PA99-F1
#
_entry.id   AF-A0A517PA99-F1
#
_cell.length_a   1.000
_cell.length_b   1.000
_cell.length_c   1.000
_cell.angle_alpha   90.00
_cell.angle_beta   90.00
_cell.angle_gamma   90.00
#
_symmetry.space_group_name_H-M   'P 1'
#
loop_
_entity.id
_entity.type
_entity.pdbx_description
1 polymer ?
#
loop_
_entity_poly.entity_id
_entity_poly.type
_entity_poly.pdbx_seq_one_letter_code
_entity_poly.pdbx_strand_id
1 'polypeptide(L)'
;MNDAAVALPPESDSDPFEADAATAAAAESDAPDGDGEGEATRRTPTEADRIAAAVRALKTRGTPHQVRARLIAAGCDPDQADKIVNRARSQLLADSRKLGARIAEVTVAAMCASLLLLFVPGGEVFCGILQIVGMVVLAVAFLVWLSGVGGD
;
A
#
# COMPACT_ATOMS: atom_id res chain seq x y z
N MET A 1 54.01 35.91 -15.62
CA MET A 1 53.20 35.95 -14.39
C MET A 1 52.12 34.89 -14.52
N ASN A 2 52.31 33.81 -13.76
CA ASN A 2 51.42 32.73 -13.27
C ASN A 2 50.44 32.07 -14.25
N ASP A 3 50.62 30.79 -14.59
CA ASP A 3 50.27 29.57 -13.82
C ASP A 3 48.75 29.37 -13.61
N ALA A 4 48.18 28.41 -14.35
CA ALA A 4 47.62 27.16 -13.80
C ALA A 4 46.62 26.54 -14.78
N ALA A 5 46.99 25.37 -15.32
CA ALA A 5 46.05 24.41 -15.87
C ALA A 5 45.19 23.84 -14.73
N VAL A 6 43.87 23.75 -14.93
CA VAL A 6 43.00 22.94 -14.09
C VAL A 6 42.18 22.01 -14.98
N ALA A 7 42.46 20.72 -14.81
CA ALA A 7 41.67 19.61 -15.32
C ALA A 7 40.46 19.35 -14.40
N LEU A 8 39.35 18.94 -15.02
CA LEU A 8 38.13 18.20 -14.60
C LEU A 8 38.02 17.71 -13.12
N PRO A 9 36.80 17.70 -12.55
CA PRO A 9 35.88 16.57 -12.77
C PRO A 9 34.38 16.94 -13.02
N PRO A 10 33.58 16.01 -13.59
CA PRO A 10 32.13 16.10 -13.59
C PRO A 10 31.59 15.66 -12.21
N GLU A 11 31.00 16.58 -11.46
CA GLU A 11 30.31 16.26 -10.20
C GLU A 11 28.81 16.14 -10.54
N SER A 12 28.35 14.93 -10.87
CA SER A 12 27.78 13.98 -9.90
C SER A 12 26.39 14.44 -9.46
N ASP A 13 25.42 14.15 -10.32
CA ASP A 13 24.00 14.04 -9.99
C ASP A 13 23.88 13.16 -8.74
N SER A 14 23.71 13.82 -7.60
CA SER A 14 23.47 13.16 -6.33
C SER A 14 21.97 13.06 -6.20
N ASP A 15 21.41 11.93 -6.66
CA ASP A 15 20.00 11.60 -6.46
C ASP A 15 19.65 11.76 -4.96
N PRO A 16 18.63 12.56 -4.59
CA PRO A 16 18.21 12.73 -3.20
C PRO A 16 17.52 11.48 -2.61
N PHE A 17 17.64 10.31 -3.25
CA PHE A 17 16.87 9.10 -2.93
C PHE A 17 17.60 8.06 -2.09
N GLU A 18 18.91 8.22 -1.83
CA GLU A 18 19.64 7.26 -0.98
C GLU A 18 19.61 7.57 0.52
N ALA A 19 19.27 8.79 0.94
CA ALA A 19 19.32 9.17 2.35
C ALA A 19 18.16 8.63 3.20
N ASP A 20 17.03 8.25 2.61
CA ASP A 20 15.82 7.87 3.36
C ASP A 20 15.67 6.34 3.55
N ALA A 21 16.49 5.54 2.87
CA ALA A 21 16.44 4.09 2.97
C ALA A 21 17.10 3.54 4.25
N ALA A 22 17.99 4.31 4.89
CA ALA A 22 18.69 3.89 6.10
C ALA A 22 17.90 4.17 7.39
N THR A 23 16.98 5.13 7.38
CA THR A 23 16.20 5.56 8.56
C THR A 23 14.94 4.73 8.81
N ALA A 24 14.42 4.01 7.81
CA ALA A 24 13.26 3.15 7.98
C ALA A 24 13.59 1.79 8.68
N ALA A 25 14.87 1.48 8.93
CA ALA A 25 15.27 0.25 9.60
C ALA A 25 15.26 0.33 11.14
N ALA A 26 14.94 1.51 11.72
CA ALA A 26 15.02 1.74 13.16
C ALA A 26 13.65 1.84 13.87
N ALA A 27 12.54 1.57 13.19
CA ALA A 27 11.19 1.69 13.76
C ALA A 27 10.51 0.32 13.93
N GLU A 28 11.10 -0.55 14.74
CA GLU A 28 10.37 -1.71 15.28
C GLU A 28 10.82 -1.96 16.72
N SER A 29 10.24 -1.18 17.63
CA SER A 29 10.36 -1.34 19.07
C SER A 29 9.23 -0.56 19.74
N ASP A 30 8.02 -1.11 19.69
CA ASP A 30 7.05 -0.89 20.77
C ASP A 30 5.98 -1.99 20.73
N ALA A 31 6.17 -3.00 21.57
CA ALA A 31 5.13 -3.91 22.00
C ALA A 31 5.15 -3.91 23.54
N PRO A 32 3.99 -3.82 24.20
CA PRO A 32 3.92 -3.56 25.63
C PRO A 32 4.44 -4.73 26.47
N ASP A 33 5.10 -4.36 27.57
CA ASP A 33 5.66 -5.24 28.59
C ASP A 33 4.65 -6.28 29.08
N GLY A 34 4.99 -7.54 28.86
CA GLY A 34 4.35 -8.70 29.46
C GLY A 34 5.43 -9.68 29.87
N ASP A 35 5.67 -9.76 31.17
CA ASP A 35 6.70 -10.58 31.80
C ASP A 35 6.56 -12.07 31.41
N GLY A 36 7.62 -12.62 30.83
CA GLY A 36 7.67 -14.04 30.48
C GLY A 36 9.00 -14.43 29.84
N GLU A 37 9.89 -14.99 30.65
CA GLU A 37 11.11 -15.67 30.21
C GLU A 37 10.78 -16.72 29.14
N GLY A 38 11.44 -16.64 27.98
CA GLY A 38 11.27 -17.63 26.93
C GLY A 38 12.01 -17.26 25.66
N GLU A 39 13.27 -17.67 25.60
CA GLU A 39 14.00 -18.04 24.38
C GLU A 39 13.57 -17.27 23.12
N ALA A 40 14.27 -16.18 22.82
CA ALA A 40 14.21 -15.53 21.51
C ALA A 40 14.76 -16.50 20.46
N THR A 41 13.94 -17.49 20.11
CA THR A 41 14.17 -18.36 18.97
C THR A 41 14.26 -17.40 17.80
N ARG A 42 15.45 -17.22 17.26
CA ARG A 42 15.73 -16.44 16.05
C ARG A 42 15.02 -17.17 14.91
N ARG A 43 13.69 -17.09 14.87
CA ARG A 43 12.85 -17.81 13.91
C ARG A 43 13.24 -17.27 12.56
N THR A 44 13.79 -18.14 11.73
CA THR A 44 13.95 -17.84 10.32
C THR A 44 12.57 -17.47 9.78
N PRO A 45 12.41 -16.29 9.13
CA PRO A 45 11.11 -15.85 8.67
C PRO A 45 10.53 -16.90 7.74
N THR A 46 9.33 -17.38 8.08
CA THR A 46 8.63 -18.40 7.30
C THR A 46 8.23 -17.82 5.95
N GLU A 47 7.88 -18.69 5.00
CA GLU A 47 7.35 -18.25 3.69
C GLU A 47 6.15 -17.31 3.88
N ALA A 48 5.28 -17.60 4.86
CA ALA A 48 4.13 -16.76 5.18
C ALA A 48 4.53 -15.36 5.67
N ASP A 49 5.57 -15.25 6.51
CA ASP A 49 6.08 -13.95 6.99
C ASP A 49 6.66 -13.12 5.85
N ARG A 50 7.38 -13.77 4.91
CA ARG A 50 7.93 -13.11 3.72
C ARG A 50 6.84 -12.62 2.77
N ILE A 51 5.75 -13.38 2.63
CA ILE A 51 4.58 -12.96 1.84
C ILE A 51 3.89 -11.77 2.51
N ALA A 52 3.66 -11.81 3.83
CA ALA A 52 3.05 -10.70 4.55
C ALA A 52 3.90 -9.41 4.47
N ALA A 53 5.22 -9.54 4.59
CA ALA A 53 6.15 -8.43 4.40
C ALA A 53 6.11 -7.88 2.96
N ALA A 54 6.05 -8.77 1.95
CA ALA A 54 5.90 -8.37 0.55
C ALA A 54 4.57 -7.66 0.28
N VAL A 55 3.45 -8.12 0.87
CA VAL A 55 2.14 -7.45 0.79
C VAL A 55 2.21 -6.06 1.42
N ARG A 56 2.81 -5.93 2.61
CA ARG A 56 3.01 -4.62 3.26
C ARG A 56 3.85 -3.68 2.39
N ALA A 57 4.97 -4.18 1.85
CA ALA A 57 5.83 -3.38 0.98
C ALA A 57 5.12 -2.95 -0.32
N LEU A 58 4.30 -3.81 -0.91
CA LEU A 58 3.49 -3.46 -2.10
C LEU A 58 2.39 -2.44 -1.77
N LYS A 59 1.83 -2.44 -0.56
CA LYS A 59 0.87 -1.42 -0.09
C LYS A 59 1.54 -0.05 0.06
N THR A 60 2.73 0.01 0.67
CA THR A 60 3.45 1.26 0.97
C THR A 60 4.22 1.82 -0.24
N ARG A 61 3.70 1.68 -1.47
CA ARG A 61 4.29 2.14 -2.75
C ARG A 61 5.54 1.38 -3.25
N GLY A 62 5.91 0.25 -2.66
CA GLY A 62 6.98 -0.58 -3.19
C GLY A 62 6.60 -1.16 -4.56
N THR A 63 7.43 -0.96 -5.58
CA THR A 63 7.18 -1.61 -6.87
C THR A 63 7.45 -3.11 -6.76
N PRO A 64 6.78 -3.97 -7.54
CA PRO A 64 7.05 -5.41 -7.55
C PRO A 64 8.54 -5.73 -7.76
N HIS A 65 9.23 -4.91 -8.55
CA HIS A 65 10.67 -5.02 -8.78
C HIS A 65 11.51 -4.73 -7.52
N GLN A 66 11.15 -3.70 -6.75
CA GLN A 66 11.83 -3.37 -5.49
C GLN A 66 11.60 -4.45 -4.42
N VAL A 67 10.38 -4.99 -4.34
CA VAL A 67 10.06 -6.08 -3.39
C VAL A 67 10.80 -7.36 -3.76
N ARG A 68 10.87 -7.69 -5.06
CA ARG A 68 11.69 -8.78 -5.59
C ARG A 68 13.18 -8.59 -5.26
N ALA A 69 13.73 -7.40 -5.48
CA ALA A 69 15.12 -7.10 -5.17
C ALA A 69 15.43 -7.26 -3.67
N ARG A 70 14.52 -6.81 -2.79
CA ARG A 70 14.64 -7.01 -1.34
C ARG A 70 14.59 -8.48 -0.94
N LEU A 71 13.74 -9.29 -1.57
CA LEU A 71 13.67 -10.74 -1.35
C LEU A 71 14.97 -11.45 -1.78
N ILE A 72 15.53 -11.07 -2.92
CA ILE A 72 16.81 -11.60 -3.41
C ILE A 72 17.96 -11.19 -2.48
N ALA A 73 18.00 -9.92 -2.06
CA ALA A 73 18.99 -9.43 -1.09
C ALA A 73 18.90 -10.13 0.28
N ALA A 74 17.71 -10.60 0.67
CA ALA A 74 17.48 -11.41 1.86
C ALA A 74 17.87 -12.90 1.68
N GLY A 75 18.49 -13.26 0.55
CA GLY A 75 18.94 -14.63 0.27
C GLY A 75 17.85 -15.56 -0.26
N CYS A 76 16.73 -15.02 -0.77
CA CYS A 76 15.70 -15.82 -1.43
C CYS A 76 16.12 -16.11 -2.87
N ASP A 77 15.90 -17.36 -3.32
CA ASP A 77 16.07 -17.73 -4.71
C ASP A 77 15.18 -16.87 -5.63
N PRO A 78 15.66 -16.43 -6.81
CA PRO A 78 14.89 -15.57 -7.72
C PRO A 78 13.54 -16.18 -8.13
N ASP A 79 13.44 -17.50 -8.35
CA ASP A 79 12.19 -18.15 -8.71
C ASP A 79 11.21 -18.19 -7.52
N GLN A 80 11.74 -18.34 -6.29
CA GLN A 80 10.92 -18.21 -5.08
C GLN A 80 10.46 -16.78 -4.85
N ALA A 81 11.33 -15.78 -5.07
CA ALA A 81 10.98 -14.38 -4.92
C ALA A 81 9.84 -13.99 -5.88
N ASP A 82 9.89 -14.45 -7.14
CA ASP A 82 8.83 -14.21 -8.12
C ASP A 82 7.50 -14.87 -7.72
N LYS A 83 7.53 -16.09 -7.17
CA LYS A 83 6.33 -16.74 -6.62
C LYS A 83 5.74 -15.97 -5.43
N ILE A 84 6.58 -15.50 -4.52
CA ILE A 84 6.15 -14.73 -3.34
C ILE A 84 5.52 -13.41 -3.77
N VAL A 85 6.15 -12.66 -4.68
CA VAL A 85 5.63 -11.39 -5.20
C VAL A 85 4.31 -11.58 -5.94
N ASN A 86 4.18 -12.63 -6.77
CA ASN A 86 2.93 -12.92 -7.47
C ASN A 86 1.81 -13.32 -6.50
N ARG A 87 2.13 -14.09 -5.45
CA ARG A 87 1.15 -14.45 -4.41
C ARG A 87 0.73 -13.21 -3.61
N ALA A 88 1.67 -12.36 -3.21
CA ALA A 88 1.39 -11.11 -2.52
C ALA A 88 0.52 -10.17 -3.37
N ARG A 89 0.82 -10.03 -4.67
CA ARG A 89 0.03 -9.23 -5.60
C ARG A 89 -1.39 -9.78 -5.78
N SER A 90 -1.55 -11.09 -5.96
CA SER A 90 -2.88 -11.70 -6.11
C SER A 90 -3.72 -11.57 -4.85
N GLN A 91 -3.13 -11.67 -3.65
CA GLN A 91 -3.80 -11.37 -2.38
C GLN A 91 -4.25 -9.91 -2.32
N LEU A 92 -3.38 -8.97 -2.67
CA LEU A 92 -3.71 -7.53 -2.66
C LEU A 92 -4.88 -7.19 -3.60
N LEU A 93 -4.90 -7.80 -4.80
CA LEU A 93 -6.01 -7.66 -5.74
C LEU A 93 -7.30 -8.25 -5.18
N ALA A 94 -7.23 -9.42 -4.53
CA ALA A 94 -8.40 -10.06 -3.95
C ALA A 94 -9.01 -9.24 -2.80
N ASP A 95 -8.16 -8.66 -1.94
CA ASP A 95 -8.59 -7.84 -0.81
C ASP A 95 -9.21 -6.52 -1.28
N SER A 96 -8.59 -5.87 -2.27
CA SER A 96 -9.12 -4.63 -2.85
C SER A 96 -10.46 -4.84 -3.56
N ARG A 97 -10.66 -6.00 -4.20
CA ARG A 97 -11.96 -6.35 -4.80
C ARG A 97 -13.06 -6.50 -3.74
N LYS A 98 -12.74 -7.10 -2.59
CA LYS A 98 -13.69 -7.22 -1.47
C LYS A 98 -14.05 -5.85 -0.90
N LEU A 99 -13.06 -4.98 -0.72
CA LEU A 99 -13.29 -3.60 -0.24
C LEU A 99 -14.15 -2.80 -1.22
N GLY A 100 -13.81 -2.83 -2.51
CA GLY A 100 -14.61 -2.16 -3.55
C GLY A 100 -16.05 -2.65 -3.60
N ALA A 101 -16.27 -3.97 -3.47
CA ALA A 101 -17.61 -4.54 -3.40
C ALA A 101 -18.40 -4.10 -2.16
N ARG A 102 -17.76 -4.04 -0.99
CA ARG A 102 -18.38 -3.58 0.25
C ARG A 102 -18.76 -2.10 0.21
N ILE A 103 -17.87 -1.26 -0.31
CA ILE A 103 -18.16 0.17 -0.48
C ILE A 103 -19.33 0.37 -1.44
N ALA A 104 -19.37 -0.39 -2.54
CA ALA A 104 -20.48 -0.33 -3.49
C ALA A 104 -21.81 -0.72 -2.84
N GLU A 105 -21.86 -1.81 -2.05
CA GLU A 105 -23.05 -2.27 -1.34
C GLU A 105 -23.60 -1.18 -0.39
N VAL A 106 -22.74 -0.60 0.44
CA VAL A 106 -23.11 0.48 1.38
C VAL A 106 -23.55 1.74 0.63
N THR A 107 -22.88 2.09 -0.47
CA THR A 107 -23.19 3.29 -1.25
C THR A 107 -24.54 3.15 -1.95
N VAL A 108 -24.84 1.99 -2.54
CA VAL A 108 -26.15 1.72 -3.16
C VAL A 108 -27.25 1.79 -2.11
N ALA A 109 -27.05 1.18 -0.94
CA ALA A 109 -28.02 1.25 0.15
C ALA A 109 -28.28 2.70 0.60
N ALA A 110 -27.23 3.53 0.71
CA ALA A 110 -27.34 4.94 1.04
C ALA A 110 -28.07 5.76 -0.05
N MET A 111 -27.82 5.46 -1.33
CA MET A 111 -28.52 6.08 -2.46
C MET A 111 -30.00 5.68 -2.51
N CYS A 112 -30.34 4.44 -2.17
CA CYS A 112 -31.72 4.02 -2.04
C CYS A 112 -32.41 4.70 -0.84
N ALA A 113 -31.71 4.83 0.29
CA ALA A 113 -32.24 5.52 1.47
C ALA A 113 -32.44 7.02 1.22
N SER A 114 -31.58 7.67 0.43
CA SER A 114 -31.71 9.10 0.12
C SER A 114 -32.96 9.41 -0.71
N LEU A 115 -33.51 8.45 -1.46
CA LEU A 115 -34.80 8.62 -2.15
C LEU A 115 -35.97 8.84 -1.18
N LEU A 116 -35.86 8.39 0.08
CA LEU A 116 -36.87 8.66 1.09
C LEU A 116 -36.95 10.14 1.45
N LEU A 117 -35.89 10.92 1.21
CA LEU A 117 -35.89 12.37 1.43
C LEU A 117 -36.80 13.11 0.44
N LEU A 118 -37.18 12.50 -0.69
CA LEU A 118 -38.17 13.09 -1.60
C LEU A 118 -39.55 13.23 -0.95
N PHE A 119 -39.85 12.43 0.09
CA PHE A 119 -41.10 12.53 0.84
C PHE A 119 -41.04 13.59 1.96
N VAL A 120 -39.87 14.19 2.19
CA VAL A 120 -39.68 15.25 3.19
C VAL A 120 -39.75 16.62 2.48
N PRO A 121 -40.58 17.56 2.97
CA PRO A 121 -40.62 18.90 2.38
C PRO A 121 -39.25 19.57 2.46
N GLY A 122 -38.71 19.97 1.31
CA GLY A 122 -37.35 20.54 1.18
C GLY A 122 -36.22 19.51 1.04
N GLY A 123 -36.53 18.21 1.03
CA GLY A 123 -35.54 17.13 0.92
C GLY A 123 -34.99 16.89 -0.50
N GLU A 124 -35.56 17.52 -1.54
CA GLU A 124 -35.15 17.36 -2.94
C GLU A 124 -33.68 17.74 -3.18
N VAL A 125 -33.24 18.85 -2.58
CA VAL A 125 -31.85 19.33 -2.70
C VAL A 125 -30.89 18.35 -2.02
N PHE A 126 -31.23 17.86 -0.84
CA PHE A 126 -30.42 16.87 -0.11
C PHE A 126 -30.37 15.52 -0.82
N CYS A 127 -31.49 15.08 -1.40
CA CYS A 127 -31.55 13.89 -2.24
C CYS A 127 -30.60 14.03 -3.44
N GLY A 128 -30.64 15.17 -4.15
CA GLY A 128 -29.76 15.44 -5.27
C GLY A 128 -28.28 15.43 -4.90
N ILE A 129 -27.91 16.08 -3.80
CA ILE A 129 -26.52 16.10 -3.31
C ILE A 129 -26.06 14.69 -2.95
N LEU A 130 -26.85 13.92 -2.20
CA LEU A 130 -26.50 12.56 -1.80
C LEU A 130 -26.37 11.60 -3.00
N GLN A 131 -27.19 11.79 -4.05
CA GLN A 131 -27.07 11.02 -5.29
C GLN A 131 -25.76 11.34 -6.03
N ILE A 132 -25.39 12.62 -6.16
CA ILE A 132 -24.13 13.02 -6.80
C ILE A 132 -22.94 12.48 -6.00
N VAL A 133 -22.93 12.65 -4.68
CA VAL A 133 -21.88 12.12 -3.81
C VAL A 133 -21.81 10.59 -3.90
N GLY A 134 -22.95 9.90 -3.89
CA GLY A 134 -23.02 8.45 -4.05
C GLY A 134 -22.41 7.96 -5.37
N MET A 135 -22.67 8.65 -6.48
CA MET A 135 -22.07 8.33 -7.78
C MET A 135 -20.55 8.52 -7.79
N VAL A 136 -20.05 9.58 -7.15
CA VAL A 136 -18.60 9.80 -7.00
C VAL A 136 -17.97 8.68 -6.16
N VAL A 137 -18.59 8.31 -5.04
CA VAL A 137 -18.10 7.23 -4.17
C VAL A 137 -18.13 5.88 -4.91
N LEU A 138 -19.16 5.59 -5.70
CA LEU A 138 -19.22 4.39 -6.55
C LEU A 138 -18.10 4.38 -7.59
N ALA A 139 -17.81 5.51 -8.24
CA ALA A 139 -16.72 5.62 -9.19
C ALA A 139 -15.36 5.34 -8.52
N VAL A 140 -15.15 5.87 -7.32
CA VAL A 140 -13.94 5.61 -6.52
C VAL A 140 -13.88 4.13 -6.09
N ALA A 141 -14.97 3.56 -5.61
CA ALA A 141 -15.04 2.14 -5.23
C ALA A 141 -14.74 1.21 -6.40
N PHE A 142 -15.23 1.56 -7.59
CA PHE A 142 -14.96 0.84 -8.83
C PHE A 142 -13.49 0.99 -9.26
N LEU A 143 -12.90 2.19 -9.12
CA LEU A 143 -11.47 2.39 -9.32
C LEU A 143 -10.64 1.55 -8.34
N VAL A 144 -10.98 1.51 -7.06
CA VAL A 144 -10.31 0.64 -6.06
C VAL A 144 -10.44 -0.84 -6.43
N TRP A 145 -11.63 -1.25 -6.89
CA TRP A 145 -11.89 -2.62 -7.35
C TRP A 145 -11.05 -3.01 -8.56
N LEU A 146 -10.85 -2.09 -9.51
CA LEU A 146 -10.01 -2.29 -10.70
C LEU A 146 -8.52 -2.22 -10.38
N SER A 147 -8.11 -1.23 -9.60
CA SER A 147 -6.72 -0.88 -9.38
C SER A 147 -6.03 -1.77 -8.36
N GLY A 148 -6.76 -2.43 -7.45
CA GLY A 148 -6.10 -3.25 -6.43
C GLY A 148 -5.32 -2.44 -5.39
N VAL A 149 -5.55 -1.13 -5.37
CA VAL A 149 -4.87 -0.14 -4.54
C VAL A 149 -5.96 0.51 -3.72
N GLY A 150 -6.09 0.09 -2.47
CA GLY A 150 -7.00 0.73 -1.54
C GLY A 150 -7.06 -0.01 -0.22
N GLY A 151 -6.50 0.59 0.82
CA GLY A 151 -6.64 0.13 2.19
C GLY A 151 -5.36 0.33 3.00
N ASP A 152 -5.05 1.59 3.25
CA ASP A 152 -4.40 2.02 4.50
C ASP A 152 -5.51 2.26 5.54
#